data_AF-V2Q7V0-F1
#
_entry.id   AF-V2Q7V0-F1
#
_cell.length_a   1.000
_cell.length_b   1.000
_cell.length_c   1.000
_cell.angle_alpha   90.00
_cell.angle_beta   90.00
_cell.angle_gamma   90.00
#
_symmetry.space_group_name_H-M   'P 1'
#
loop_
_entity.id
_entity.type
_entity.pdbx_description
1 polymer ?
#
loop_
_entity_poly.entity_id
_entity_poly.type
_entity_poly.pdbx_seq_one_letter_code
_entity_poly.pdbx_strand_id
1 'polypeptide(L)'
;MSYETIFTIFIIGIICFFINVPFGMVRSRFTSYSIMWFLSIHAPIPVAAILRRSAGFSFWYVFIFMIFGIAGQIIGKKIALKYFPPK
;
A
#
# COMPACT_ATOMS: atom_id res chain seq x y z
N MET A 1 -18.09 -17.45 -1.87
CA MET A 1 -16.66 -17.25 -1.61
C MET A 1 -16.28 -18.14 -0.44
N SER A 2 -15.27 -19.00 -0.56
CA SER A 2 -14.89 -19.90 0.54
C SER A 2 -14.15 -19.14 1.65
N TYR A 3 -14.09 -19.70 2.86
CA TYR A 3 -13.33 -19.13 3.97
C TYR A 3 -11.86 -18.93 3.61
N GLU A 4 -11.27 -19.89 2.90
CA GLU A 4 -9.89 -19.80 2.38
C GLU A 4 -9.70 -18.58 1.48
N THR A 5 -10.68 -18.28 0.62
CA THR A 5 -10.62 -17.10 -0.24
C THR A 5 -10.66 -15.81 0.58
N ILE A 6 -11.57 -15.71 1.55
CA ILE A 6 -11.68 -14.54 2.44
C ILE A 6 -10.37 -14.34 3.19
N PHE A 7 -9.85 -15.41 3.78
CA PHE A 7 -8.57 -15.39 4.49
C PHE A 7 -7.44 -14.91 3.58
N THR A 8 -7.36 -15.43 2.36
CA THR A 8 -6.36 -15.04 1.34
C THR A 8 -6.46 -13.56 0.96
N ILE A 9 -7.67 -13.01 0.84
CA ILE A 9 -7.86 -11.57 0.56
C ILE A 9 -7.35 -10.73 1.73
N PHE A 10 -7.69 -11.09 2.97
CA PHE A 10 -7.25 -10.35 4.14
C PHE A 10 -5.73 -10.40 4.32
N ILE A 11 -5.09 -11.56 4.16
CA ILE A 11 -3.64 -11.69 4.29
C ILE A 11 -2.90 -10.84 3.24
N ILE A 12 -3.33 -10.87 1.98
CA ILE A 12 -2.74 -10.01 0.94
C ILE A 12 -2.99 -8.53 1.24
N GLY A 13 -4.19 -8.18 1.71
CA GLY A 13 -4.53 -6.83 2.14
C GLY A 13 -3.61 -6.33 3.26
N ILE A 14 -3.37 -7.15 4.27
CA ILE A 14 -2.46 -6.85 5.39
C ILE A 14 -1.02 -6.65 4.87
N ILE A 15 -0.54 -7.51 3.97
CA ILE A 15 0.77 -7.31 3.33
C ILE A 15 0.81 -5.98 2.59
N CYS A 16 -0.20 -5.68 1.77
CA CYS A 16 -0.29 -4.41 1.04
C CYS A 16 -0.27 -3.21 2.00
N PHE A 17 -0.98 -3.30 3.12
CA PHE A 17 -0.99 -2.29 4.18
C PHE A 17 0.42 -2.07 4.74
N PHE A 18 1.07 -3.12 5.23
CA PHE A 18 2.38 -3.02 5.88
C PHE A 18 3.48 -2.58 4.92
N ILE A 19 3.41 -2.98 3.65
CA ILE A 19 4.31 -2.44 2.63
C ILE A 19 4.04 -0.94 2.42
N ASN A 20 2.78 -0.50 2.40
CA ASN A 20 2.48 0.91 2.14
C ASN A 20 2.78 1.85 3.32
N VAL A 21 2.92 1.36 4.55
CA VAL A 21 3.32 2.17 5.72
C VAL A 21 4.69 2.85 5.53
N PRO A 22 5.80 2.14 5.25
CA PRO A 22 7.10 2.78 5.00
C PRO A 22 7.08 3.69 3.76
N PHE A 23 6.39 3.31 2.70
CA PHE A 23 6.25 4.19 1.53
C PHE A 23 5.45 5.47 1.85
N GLY A 24 4.44 5.40 2.71
CA GLY A 24 3.74 6.57 3.24
C GLY A 24 4.63 7.49 4.06
N MET A 25 5.54 6.92 4.85
CA MET A 25 6.56 7.67 5.59
C MET A 25 7.53 8.38 4.63
N VAL A 26 8.07 7.64 3.66
CA VAL A 26 9.04 8.15 2.66
C VAL A 26 8.41 9.25 1.81
N ARG A 27 7.20 9.04 1.29
CA ARG A 27 6.49 10.00 0.46
C ARG A 27 6.26 11.35 1.14
N SER A 28 6.07 11.35 2.46
CA SER A 28 5.85 12.58 3.23
C SER A 28 7.06 13.54 3.23
N ARG A 29 8.24 13.05 2.84
CA ARG A 29 9.48 13.83 2.75
C ARG A 29 9.69 14.51 1.40
N PHE A 30 8.83 14.23 0.42
CA PHE A 30 8.92 14.80 -0.92
C PHE A 30 7.77 15.74 -1.18
N THR A 31 8.01 16.76 -2.00
CA THR A 31 6.95 17.65 -2.47
C THR A 31 5.91 16.85 -3.23
N SER A 32 4.63 17.12 -2.97
CA SER A 32 3.53 16.51 -3.71
C SER A 32 3.74 16.72 -5.21
N TYR A 33 3.45 15.68 -6.00
CA TYR A 33 3.63 15.66 -7.46
C TYR A 33 5.08 15.67 -7.97
N SER A 34 6.10 15.63 -7.10
CA SER A 34 7.45 15.32 -7.55
C SER A 34 7.57 13.88 -8.04
N ILE A 35 8.60 13.60 -8.85
CA ILE A 35 8.91 12.25 -9.33
C ILE A 35 9.10 11.28 -8.18
N MET A 36 9.80 11.69 -7.11
CA MET A 36 10.04 10.81 -5.96
C MET A 36 8.78 10.56 -5.14
N TRP A 37 7.90 11.57 -5.03
CA TRP A 37 6.57 11.39 -4.44
C TRP A 37 5.72 10.40 -5.25
N PHE A 38 5.74 10.52 -6.59
CA PHE A 38 5.02 9.62 -7.49
C PHE A 38 5.55 8.19 -7.37
N LEU A 39 6.87 7.99 -7.42
CA LEU A 39 7.50 6.67 -7.25
C LEU A 39 7.15 6.06 -5.89
N SER A 40 7.10 6.85 -4.83
CA SER A 40 6.73 6.37 -3.49
C SER A 40 5.29 5.85 -3.42
N ILE A 41 4.38 6.32 -4.28
CA ILE A 41 3.01 5.79 -4.38
C ILE A 41 2.96 4.53 -5.23
N HIS A 42 3.71 4.51 -6.35
CA HIS A 42 3.55 3.49 -7.37
C HIS A 42 4.45 2.29 -7.18
N ALA A 43 5.60 2.42 -6.50
CA ALA A 43 6.50 1.30 -6.25
C ALA A 43 5.86 0.12 -5.47
N PRO A 44 4.93 0.34 -4.51
CA PRO A 44 4.15 -0.75 -3.90
C PRO A 44 3.17 -1.47 -4.84
N ILE A 45 2.71 -0.82 -5.91
CA ILE A 45 1.64 -1.34 -6.78
C ILE A 45 2.07 -2.63 -7.52
N PRO A 46 3.27 -2.72 -8.12
CA PRO A 46 3.78 -3.98 -8.68
C PRO A 46 3.74 -5.15 -7.70
N VAL A 47 4.05 -4.91 -6.41
CA VAL A 47 4.01 -5.97 -5.40
C VAL A 47 2.58 -6.47 -5.18
N ALA A 48 1.62 -5.56 -5.03
CA ALA A 48 0.20 -5.91 -4.93
C ALA A 48 -0.31 -6.64 -6.19
N ALA A 49 0.14 -6.23 -7.37
CA ALA A 49 -0.23 -6.84 -8.64
C ALA A 49 0.31 -8.28 -8.80
N ILE A 50 1.55 -8.52 -8.35
CA ILE A 50 2.17 -9.85 -8.32
C ILE A 50 1.40 -10.75 -7.34
N LEU A 51 1.22 -10.32 -6.08
CA LEU A 51 0.51 -11.08 -5.06
C LEU A 51 -0.91 -11.47 -5.51
N ARG A 52 -1.66 -10.51 -6.06
CA ARG A 52 -3.00 -10.76 -6.61
C ARG A 52 -2.97 -11.82 -7.72
N ARG A 53 -2.03 -11.70 -8.67
CA ARG A 53 -1.93 -12.63 -9.81
C ARG A 53 -1.53 -14.03 -9.34
N SER A 54 -0.57 -14.13 -8.43
CA SER A 54 -0.13 -15.40 -7.84
C SER A 54 -1.24 -16.10 -7.07
N ALA A 55 -2.15 -15.34 -6.45
CA ALA A 55 -3.33 -15.88 -5.77
C ALA A 55 -4.54 -16.17 -6.69
N GLY A 56 -4.40 -16.00 -8.01
CA GLY A 56 -5.46 -16.29 -8.98
C GLY A 56 -6.66 -15.34 -8.95
N PHE A 57 -6.55 -14.19 -8.28
CA PHE A 57 -7.64 -13.23 -8.21
C PHE A 57 -7.84 -12.49 -9.53
N SER A 58 -9.08 -12.12 -9.86
CA SER A 58 -9.38 -11.28 -11.02
C SER A 58 -8.83 -9.85 -10.84
N PHE A 59 -8.83 -9.06 -11.92
CA PHE A 59 -8.35 -7.67 -11.87
C PHE A 59 -9.14 -6.78 -10.90
N TRP A 60 -10.43 -7.07 -10.69
CA TRP A 60 -11.31 -6.30 -9.78
C TRP A 60 -10.82 -6.29 -8.32
N TYR A 61 -10.05 -7.28 -7.89
CA TYR A 61 -9.50 -7.33 -6.53
C TYR A 61 -8.41 -6.27 -6.29
N VAL A 62 -7.87 -5.62 -7.34
CA VAL A 62 -6.97 -4.48 -7.19
C VAL A 62 -7.60 -3.38 -6.35
N PHE A 63 -8.90 -3.10 -6.51
CA PHE A 63 -9.59 -2.08 -5.73
C PHE A 63 -9.63 -2.40 -4.23
N ILE A 64 -9.81 -3.67 -3.88
CA ILE A 64 -9.78 -4.11 -2.47
C ILE A 64 -8.39 -3.88 -1.88
N PHE A 65 -7.33 -4.35 -2.55
CA PHE A 65 -5.96 -4.17 -2.07
C PHE A 65 -5.51 -2.71 -2.08
N MET A 66 -6.04 -1.90 -2.99
CA MET A 66 -5.82 -0.45 -3.03
C MET A 66 -6.33 0.23 -1.77
N ILE A 67 -7.46 -0.19 -1.19
CA ILE A 67 -7.97 0.35 0.08
C ILE A 67 -6.94 0.14 1.21
N PHE A 68 -6.39 -1.08 1.33
CA PHE A 68 -5.33 -1.37 2.31
C PHE A 68 -4.06 -0.55 2.04
N GLY A 69 -3.67 -0.42 0.76
CA GLY A 69 -2.52 0.39 0.36
C GLY A 69 -2.68 1.87 0.73
N ILE A 70 -3.85 2.46 0.44
CA ILE A 70 -4.19 3.84 0.81
C ILE A 70 -4.15 4.02 2.33
N ALA A 71 -4.73 3.07 3.09
CA ALA A 71 -4.67 3.11 4.55
C ALA A 71 -3.23 3.10 5.06
N GLY A 72 -2.37 2.24 4.50
CA GLY A 72 -0.94 2.18 4.82
C GLY A 72 -0.23 3.50 4.51
N GLN A 73 -0.47 4.10 3.34
CA GLN A 73 0.10 5.38 2.93
C GLN A 73 -0.28 6.53 3.88
N ILE A 74 -1.55 6.57 4.30
CA ILE A 74 -2.06 7.59 5.23
C ILE A 74 -1.45 7.41 6.61
N ILE A 75 -1.44 6.17 7.14
CA ILE A 75 -0.87 5.88 8.46
C ILE A 75 0.64 6.14 8.45
N GLY A 76 1.36 5.71 7.42
CA GLY A 76 2.76 6.02 7.22
C GLY A 76 3.05 7.52 7.25
N LYS A 77 2.28 8.31 6.50
CA LYS A 77 2.41 9.78 6.54
C LYS A 77 2.20 10.33 7.96
N LYS A 78 1.18 9.86 8.69
CA LYS A 78 0.90 10.31 10.06
C LYS A 78 2.04 9.96 11.02
N ILE A 79 2.59 8.74 10.92
CA ILE A 79 3.75 8.29 11.72
C ILE A 79 4.95 9.19 11.45
N ALA A 80 5.28 9.42 10.17
CA ALA A 80 6.40 10.27 9.79
C ALA A 80 6.25 11.70 10.34
N LEU A 81 5.08 12.32 10.19
CA LEU A 81 4.85 13.67 10.70
C LEU A 81 4.92 13.75 12.24
N LYS A 82 4.52 12.70 12.95
CA LYS A 82 4.55 12.66 14.42
C LYS A 82 5.95 12.44 14.99
N TYR A 83 6.71 11.49 14.43
CA TYR A 83 7.99 11.04 15.01
C TYR A 83 9.22 11.56 14.27
N PHE A 84 9.06 12.00 13.01
CA PHE A 84 10.13 12.49 12.15
C PHE A 84 9.70 13.77 11.40
N PRO A 85 9.34 14.84 12.12
CA PRO A 85 8.85 16.06 11.50
C PRO A 85 9.90 16.62 10.51
N PRO A 86 9.47 17.17 9.37
CA PRO A 86 10.37 17.87 8.47
C PRO A 86 11.02 19.05 9.20
N LYS A 87 12.32 19.26 8.95
CA LYS A 87 13.06 20.42 9.45
C LYS A 87 12.63 21.67 8.69
#